data_AF-A0A3E0E093-F1
#
_entry.id   AF-A0A3E0E093-F1
#
_cell.length_a   1.000
_cell.length_b   1.000
_cell.length_c   1.000
_cell.angle_alpha   90.00
_cell.angle_beta   90.00
_cell.angle_gamma   90.00
#
_symmetry.space_group_name_H-M   'P 1'
#
loop_
_entity.id
_entity.type
_entity.pdbx_description
1 polymer ?
#
loop_
_entity_poly.entity_id
_entity_poly.type
_entity_poly.pdbx_seq_one_letter_code
_entity_poly.pdbx_strand_id
1 'polypeptide(L)'
;MKKILIILLFVFTNSFAQSSYILDKKGKTTYIRPDRTNIILIDKRISYTIVGKSWEKYIKFEDLDYAVIGSSILKSFHLNQKKKSNVYFIYGETDEKKLIGLAVTVTTTRGSFVSSKTYYELYVIDNNEMVLDEITVTSGNSKSKIEDRTKIAPMIRKHFSDCPDLIAKLDKYDDNDEKSASILSFFFDTENINCNE
;
A
#
# COMPACT_ATOMS: atom_id res chain seq x y z
N MET A 1 44.78 38.36 -15.19
CA MET A 1 44.19 37.01 -15.33
C MET A 1 44.24 36.26 -13.99
N LYS A 2 43.15 36.27 -13.22
CA LYS A 2 42.85 35.33 -12.10
C LYS A 2 41.31 35.27 -12.06
N LYS A 3 40.71 34.49 -12.96
CA LYS A 3 40.11 33.16 -12.66
C LYS A 3 39.15 33.28 -11.46
N ILE A 4 37.90 33.66 -11.73
CA ILE A 4 36.75 32.79 -12.09
C ILE A 4 36.09 32.25 -10.82
N LEU A 5 34.93 32.86 -10.51
CA LEU A 5 33.66 32.18 -10.25
C LEU A 5 33.55 31.36 -8.94
N ILE A 6 33.35 32.07 -7.82
CA ILE A 6 32.71 31.52 -6.61
C ILE A 6 31.22 31.84 -6.71
N ILE A 7 30.51 31.23 -7.67
CA ILE A 7 29.05 31.30 -7.80
C ILE A 7 28.57 29.93 -8.30
N LEU A 8 28.59 28.89 -7.46
CA LEU A 8 27.91 27.62 -7.75
C LEU A 8 27.84 26.67 -6.54
N LEU A 9 27.58 27.21 -5.34
CA LEU A 9 27.36 26.42 -4.12
C LEU A 9 25.98 26.67 -3.48
N PHE A 10 25.02 26.99 -4.33
CA PHE A 10 23.59 26.82 -4.05
C PHE A 10 23.01 25.93 -5.13
N VAL A 11 23.50 24.68 -5.21
CA VAL A 11 22.68 23.60 -5.74
C VAL A 11 21.61 23.40 -4.68
N PHE A 12 20.54 24.17 -4.79
CA PHE A 12 19.28 23.85 -4.15
C PHE A 12 18.89 22.49 -4.71
N THR A 13 19.23 21.43 -3.96
CA THR A 13 18.54 20.15 -4.06
C THR A 13 17.10 20.47 -3.71
N ASN A 14 16.30 20.79 -4.74
CA ASN A 14 14.85 20.71 -4.64
C ASN A 14 14.56 19.24 -4.37
N SER A 15 14.61 18.84 -3.10
CA SER A 15 13.84 17.69 -2.66
C SER A 15 12.40 18.07 -2.98
N PHE A 16 11.90 17.58 -4.12
CA PHE A 16 10.49 17.57 -4.40
C PHE A 16 9.87 16.72 -3.29
N ALA A 17 9.47 17.38 -2.20
CA ALA A 17 8.64 16.78 -1.19
C ALA A 17 7.34 16.43 -1.91
N GLN A 18 7.18 15.16 -2.29
CA GLN A 18 5.98 14.67 -2.91
C GLN A 18 4.83 14.98 -1.95
N SER A 19 3.94 15.88 -2.36
CA SER A 19 2.90 16.36 -1.47
C SER A 19 1.91 15.23 -1.27
N SER A 20 1.59 14.92 -0.01
CA SER A 20 0.55 13.95 0.32
C SER A 20 -0.82 14.61 0.20
N TYR A 21 -1.78 13.90 -0.39
CA TYR A 21 -3.12 14.43 -0.62
C TYR A 21 -4.17 13.33 -0.66
N ILE A 22 -5.42 13.73 -0.50
CA ILE A 22 -6.62 12.90 -0.65
C ILE A 22 -7.47 13.50 -1.76
N LEU A 23 -7.86 12.69 -2.74
CA LEU A 23 -8.91 13.00 -3.70
C LEU A 23 -10.21 12.31 -3.27
N ASP A 24 -11.26 13.08 -3.03
CA ASP A 24 -12.59 12.52 -2.81
C ASP A 24 -13.30 12.23 -4.14
N LYS A 25 -14.35 11.39 -4.10
CA LYS A 25 -15.16 11.05 -5.29
C LYS A 25 -15.90 12.24 -5.91
N LYS A 26 -15.89 13.42 -5.27
CA LYS A 26 -16.44 14.66 -5.81
C LYS A 26 -15.38 15.48 -6.57
N GLY A 27 -14.16 14.96 -6.69
CA GLY A 27 -13.04 15.59 -7.37
C GLY A 27 -12.31 16.63 -6.51
N LYS A 28 -12.59 16.72 -5.21
CA LYS A 28 -11.91 17.67 -4.34
C LYS A 28 -10.61 17.09 -3.83
N THR A 29 -9.51 17.77 -4.15
CA THR A 29 -8.18 17.47 -3.61
C THR A 29 -7.98 18.18 -2.27
N THR A 30 -7.50 17.46 -1.26
CA THR A 30 -7.11 18.01 0.06
C THR A 30 -5.68 17.61 0.37
N TYR A 31 -4.77 18.59 0.50
CA TYR A 31 -3.39 18.35 0.89
C TYR A 31 -3.28 18.08 2.40
N ILE A 32 -2.55 17.01 2.74
CA ILE A 32 -2.48 16.47 4.09
C ILE A 32 -1.04 16.32 4.57
N ARG A 33 -0.90 16.18 5.88
CA ARG A 33 0.36 15.86 6.54
C ARG A 33 0.52 14.34 6.64
N PRO A 34 1.50 13.71 5.95
CA PRO A 34 1.67 12.26 6.01
C PRO A 34 2.00 11.78 7.43
N ASP A 35 2.80 12.56 8.19
CA ASP A 35 3.16 12.27 9.59
C ASP A 35 1.97 12.31 10.57
N ARG A 36 0.82 12.83 10.12
CA ARG A 36 -0.43 12.95 10.90
C ARG A 36 -1.61 12.33 10.16
N THR A 37 -1.34 11.25 9.43
CA THR A 37 -2.35 10.50 8.69
C THR A 37 -2.35 9.05 9.17
N ASN A 38 -3.54 8.51 9.46
CA ASN A 38 -3.73 7.14 9.90
C ASN A 38 -4.85 6.48 9.09
N ILE A 39 -4.56 5.29 8.56
CA ILE A 39 -5.50 4.50 7.76
C ILE A 39 -6.13 3.46 8.68
N ILE A 40 -7.41 3.61 8.98
CA ILE A 40 -8.14 2.77 9.92
C ILE A 40 -9.01 1.81 9.11
N LEU A 41 -8.45 0.66 8.73
CA LEU A 41 -9.10 -0.30 7.82
C LEU A 41 -10.39 -0.91 8.40
N ILE A 42 -10.44 -1.16 9.72
CA ILE A 42 -11.64 -1.71 10.40
C ILE A 42 -12.81 -0.73 10.31
N ASP A 43 -12.57 0.54 10.63
CA ASP A 43 -13.57 1.61 10.59
C ASP A 43 -13.78 2.17 9.18
N LYS A 44 -13.01 1.68 8.20
CA LYS A 44 -13.06 2.08 6.79
C LYS A 44 -12.95 3.58 6.59
N ARG A 45 -11.94 4.19 7.20
CA ARG A 45 -11.69 5.63 7.13
C ARG A 45 -10.21 5.96 7.15
N ILE A 46 -9.88 7.13 6.63
CA ILE A 46 -8.58 7.77 6.81
C ILE A 46 -8.81 8.93 7.79
N SER A 47 -8.06 8.94 8.88
CA SER A 47 -7.92 10.11 9.76
C SER A 47 -6.69 10.92 9.32
N TYR A 48 -6.81 12.23 9.22
CA TYR A 48 -5.75 13.09 8.66
C TYR A 48 -5.78 14.51 9.21
N THR A 49 -4.64 15.19 9.12
CA THR A 49 -4.51 16.64 9.38
C THR A 49 -4.18 17.40 8.09
N ILE A 50 -4.91 18.49 7.82
CA ILE A 50 -4.64 19.38 6.68
C ILE A 50 -3.36 20.18 6.92
N VAL A 51 -2.57 20.40 5.86
CA VAL A 51 -1.37 21.26 5.92
C VAL A 51 -1.71 22.65 6.49
N GLY A 52 -0.92 23.12 7.45
CA GLY A 52 -1.14 24.41 8.13
C GLY A 52 -2.29 24.43 9.14
N LYS A 53 -2.89 23.27 9.45
CA LYS A 53 -3.92 23.11 10.49
C LYS A 53 -3.43 22.14 11.56
N SER A 54 -4.03 22.22 12.74
CA SER A 54 -3.73 21.37 13.91
C SER A 54 -4.84 20.38 14.26
N TRP A 55 -6.03 20.54 13.68
CA TRP A 55 -7.19 19.71 13.98
C TRP A 55 -7.30 18.54 13.01
N GLU A 56 -7.74 17.42 13.56
CA GLU A 56 -7.94 16.17 12.85
C GLU A 56 -9.28 16.18 12.10
N LYS A 57 -9.27 15.57 10.90
CA LYS A 57 -10.44 15.27 10.09
C LYS A 57 -10.45 13.80 9.73
N TYR A 58 -11.58 13.32 9.24
CA TYR A 58 -11.66 12.00 8.63
C TYR A 58 -12.38 12.05 7.29
N ILE A 59 -12.06 11.09 6.44
CA ILE A 59 -12.81 10.72 5.25
C ILE A 59 -13.10 9.23 5.30
N LYS A 60 -14.31 8.82 4.93
CA LYS A 60 -14.66 7.40 4.83
C LYS A 60 -14.21 6.84 3.49
N PHE A 61 -13.92 5.56 3.44
CA PHE A 61 -13.58 4.85 2.20
C PHE A 61 -14.68 4.91 1.15
N GLU A 62 -15.96 5.01 1.57
CA GLU A 62 -17.08 5.14 0.63
C GLU A 62 -17.02 6.45 -0.20
N ASP A 63 -16.43 7.50 0.37
CA ASP A 63 -16.28 8.83 -0.24
C ASP A 63 -14.89 9.04 -0.88
N LEU A 64 -13.95 8.11 -0.65
CA LEU A 64 -12.58 8.18 -1.14
C LEU A 64 -12.48 7.72 -2.59
N ASP A 65 -11.85 8.51 -3.45
CA ASP A 65 -11.36 8.02 -4.74
C ASP A 65 -9.98 7.38 -4.53
N TYR A 66 -8.97 8.20 -4.24
CA TYR A 66 -7.64 7.73 -3.83
C TYR A 66 -6.92 8.72 -2.91
N ALA A 67 -5.88 8.25 -2.23
CA ALA A 67 -4.99 9.03 -1.39
C ALA A 67 -3.54 8.68 -1.69
N VAL A 68 -2.68 9.70 -1.72
CA VAL A 68 -1.23 9.59 -1.78
C VAL A 68 -0.69 10.04 -0.43
N ILE A 69 -0.04 9.13 0.31
CA ILE A 69 0.43 9.34 1.67
C ILE A 69 1.91 8.94 1.74
N GLY A 70 2.80 9.92 1.70
CA GLY A 70 4.23 9.65 1.46
C GLY A 70 4.40 8.97 0.10
N SER A 71 5.08 7.83 0.09
CA SER A 71 5.24 6.96 -1.09
C SER A 71 4.11 5.93 -1.25
N SER A 72 3.13 5.89 -0.35
CA SER A 72 2.03 4.93 -0.41
C SER A 72 0.86 5.48 -1.23
N ILE A 73 0.27 4.64 -2.08
CA ILE A 73 -0.98 4.94 -2.78
C ILE A 73 -2.08 4.02 -2.27
N LEU A 74 -3.19 4.60 -1.83
CA LEU A 74 -4.39 3.90 -1.35
C LEU A 74 -5.58 4.31 -2.22
N LYS A 75 -6.26 3.35 -2.87
CA LYS A 75 -7.31 3.65 -3.85
C LYS A 75 -8.53 2.74 -3.70
N SER A 76 -9.70 3.26 -4.05
CA SER A 76 -10.95 2.51 -4.20
C SER A 76 -11.00 1.74 -5.52
N PHE A 77 -11.34 0.45 -5.45
CA PHE A 77 -11.48 -0.47 -6.59
C PHE A 77 -12.81 -1.22 -6.54
N HIS A 78 -13.42 -1.40 -7.70
CA HIS A 78 -14.61 -2.19 -8.00
C HIS A 78 -14.24 -3.56 -8.58
N LEU A 79 -13.52 -4.37 -7.80
CA LEU A 79 -13.00 -5.67 -8.24
C LEU A 79 -14.06 -6.55 -8.92
N ASN A 80 -13.74 -7.03 -10.13
CA ASN A 80 -14.65 -7.79 -10.99
C ASN A 80 -15.98 -7.07 -11.24
N GLN A 81 -15.94 -5.75 -11.42
CA GLN A 81 -17.09 -4.89 -11.70
C GLN A 81 -18.19 -4.95 -10.61
N LYS A 82 -17.80 -5.26 -9.38
CA LYS A 82 -18.74 -5.28 -8.24
C LYS A 82 -19.21 -3.87 -7.93
N LYS A 83 -20.52 -3.72 -7.70
CA LYS A 83 -21.15 -2.43 -7.33
C LYS A 83 -20.49 -1.75 -6.12
N LYS A 84 -20.03 -2.55 -5.16
CA LYS A 84 -19.37 -2.06 -3.96
C LYS A 84 -17.85 -1.99 -4.19
N SER A 85 -17.28 -0.81 -4.04
CA SER A 85 -15.83 -0.66 -3.98
C SER A 85 -15.26 -1.08 -2.63
N ASN A 86 -14.03 -1.59 -2.67
CA ASN A 86 -13.16 -1.77 -1.52
C ASN A 86 -11.87 -0.97 -1.76
N VAL A 87 -11.17 -0.64 -0.68
CA VAL A 87 -9.95 0.18 -0.75
C VAL A 87 -8.74 -0.72 -0.53
N TYR A 88 -7.73 -0.57 -1.38
CA TYR A 88 -6.49 -1.34 -1.33
C TYR A 88 -5.28 -0.41 -1.51
N PHE A 89 -4.13 -0.81 -0.95
CA PHE A 89 -2.85 -0.22 -1.30
C PHE A 89 -2.40 -0.74 -2.67
N ILE A 90 -1.68 0.08 -3.42
CA ILE A 90 -1.04 -0.31 -4.67
C ILE A 90 0.46 -0.52 -4.38
N TYR A 91 0.90 -1.77 -4.34
CA TYR A 91 2.30 -2.12 -4.09
C TYR A 91 3.17 -1.99 -5.34
N GLY A 92 2.59 -2.23 -6.51
CA GLY A 92 3.26 -1.99 -7.78
C GLY A 92 2.30 -1.95 -8.95
N GLU A 93 2.67 -1.22 -10.00
CA GLU A 93 1.85 -1.08 -11.19
C GLU A 93 2.66 -0.98 -12.47
N THR A 94 2.08 -1.51 -13.53
CA THR A 94 2.56 -1.40 -14.92
C THR A 94 1.44 -0.76 -15.74
N ASP A 95 1.71 -0.51 -17.02
CA ASP A 95 0.70 -0.07 -17.98
C ASP A 95 -0.48 -1.03 -18.14
N GLU A 96 -0.36 -2.31 -17.77
CA GLU A 96 -1.41 -3.33 -18.00
C GLU A 96 -2.12 -3.81 -16.73
N LYS A 97 -1.41 -3.83 -15.60
CA LYS A 97 -1.83 -4.52 -14.37
C LYS A 97 -1.28 -3.86 -13.12
N LYS A 98 -1.94 -4.14 -11.99
CA LYS A 98 -1.61 -3.61 -10.65
C LYS A 98 -1.56 -4.74 -9.63
N LEU A 99 -0.58 -4.68 -8.74
CA LEU A 99 -0.49 -5.50 -7.53
C LEU A 99 -1.08 -4.69 -6.37
N ILE A 100 -2.22 -5.13 -5.85
CA ILE A 100 -2.94 -4.42 -4.79
C ILE A 100 -3.17 -5.33 -3.59
N GLY A 101 -3.29 -4.75 -2.40
CA GLY A 101 -3.64 -5.55 -1.22
C GLY A 101 -3.77 -4.75 0.06
N LEU A 102 -4.00 -5.48 1.16
CA LEU A 102 -4.17 -4.95 2.51
C LEU A 102 -3.89 -6.02 3.57
N ALA A 103 -3.55 -5.56 4.78
CA ALA A 103 -3.48 -6.37 5.98
C ALA A 103 -4.42 -5.80 7.05
N VAL A 104 -5.39 -6.58 7.50
CA VAL A 104 -6.38 -6.18 8.51
C VAL A 104 -6.23 -7.03 9.75
N THR A 105 -5.80 -6.43 10.85
CA THR A 105 -5.75 -7.09 12.16
C THR A 105 -7.07 -6.91 12.89
N VAL A 106 -7.76 -8.01 13.15
CA VAL A 106 -8.96 -8.03 13.99
C VAL A 106 -8.57 -8.47 15.39
N THR A 107 -8.88 -7.65 16.39
CA THR A 107 -8.67 -7.98 17.80
C THR A 107 -10.01 -8.28 18.46
N THR A 108 -10.13 -9.47 19.03
CA THR A 108 -11.32 -9.94 19.74
C THR A 108 -10.99 -10.05 21.23
N THR A 109 -11.76 -9.33 22.05
CA THR A 109 -11.68 -9.36 23.51
C THR A 109 -12.87 -10.13 24.06
N ARG A 110 -12.62 -11.21 24.82
CA ARG A 110 -13.66 -11.98 25.52
C ARG A 110 -13.27 -12.11 26.99
N GLY A 111 -13.87 -11.27 27.83
CA GLY A 111 -13.45 -11.14 29.24
C GLY A 111 -12.03 -10.60 29.32
N SER A 112 -11.13 -11.31 30.00
CA SER A 112 -9.70 -10.98 30.09
C SER A 112 -8.86 -11.51 28.93
N PHE A 113 -9.43 -12.35 28.05
CA PHE A 113 -8.70 -12.93 26.93
C PHE A 113 -8.73 -11.99 25.72
N VAL A 114 -7.55 -11.59 25.24
CA VAL A 114 -7.35 -10.80 24.03
C VAL A 114 -6.71 -11.70 22.98
N SER A 115 -7.32 -11.79 21.81
CA SER A 115 -6.76 -12.50 20.66
C SER A 115 -6.76 -11.59 19.44
N SER A 116 -5.69 -11.60 18.66
CA SER A 116 -5.57 -10.83 17.44
C SER A 116 -5.26 -11.76 16.27
N LYS A 117 -5.93 -11.54 15.14
CA LYS A 117 -5.70 -12.27 13.91
C LYS A 117 -5.62 -11.29 12.75
N THR A 118 -4.55 -11.38 11.97
CA THR A 118 -4.38 -10.58 10.76
C THR A 118 -4.83 -11.37 9.55
N TYR A 119 -5.65 -10.74 8.73
CA TYR A 119 -6.11 -11.21 7.43
C TYR A 119 -5.37 -10.41 6.37
N TYR A 120 -4.84 -11.09 5.37
CA TYR A 120 -4.07 -10.50 4.29
C TYR A 120 -4.76 -10.84 2.98
N GLU A 121 -4.97 -9.83 2.16
CA GLU A 121 -5.55 -9.97 0.82
C GLU A 121 -4.58 -9.34 -0.19
N LEU A 122 -4.24 -10.09 -1.23
CA LEU A 122 -3.35 -9.66 -2.31
C LEU A 122 -3.97 -10.06 -3.64
N TYR A 123 -4.00 -9.13 -4.59
CA TYR A 123 -4.57 -9.33 -5.90
C TYR A 123 -3.63 -8.81 -6.99
N VAL A 124 -3.58 -9.53 -8.10
CA VAL A 124 -3.14 -8.97 -9.37
C VAL A 124 -4.39 -8.64 -10.17
N ILE A 125 -4.55 -7.38 -10.58
CA ILE A 125 -5.69 -6.92 -11.37
C ILE A 125 -5.24 -6.31 -12.68
N ASP A 126 -6.09 -6.36 -13.70
CA ASP A 126 -5.90 -5.56 -14.91
C ASP A 126 -6.40 -4.12 -14.74
N ASN A 127 -6.28 -3.30 -15.79
CA ASN A 127 -6.78 -1.92 -15.80
C ASN A 127 -8.30 -1.78 -15.74
N ASN A 128 -9.05 -2.85 -16.04
CA ASN A 128 -10.50 -2.90 -15.89
C ASN A 128 -10.91 -3.42 -14.50
N GLU A 129 -9.96 -3.49 -13.56
CA GLU A 129 -10.16 -3.97 -12.19
C GLU A 129 -10.67 -5.43 -12.14
N MET A 130 -10.37 -6.20 -13.19
CA MET A 130 -10.62 -7.65 -13.24
C MET A 130 -9.47 -8.37 -12.54
N VAL A 131 -9.81 -9.31 -11.66
CA VAL A 131 -8.84 -10.09 -10.91
C VAL A 131 -8.22 -11.15 -11.83
N LEU A 132 -6.90 -11.08 -11.99
CA LEU A 132 -6.09 -12.03 -12.75
C LEU A 132 -5.54 -13.17 -11.87
N ASP A 133 -5.17 -12.84 -10.63
CA ASP A 133 -4.72 -13.79 -9.62
C ASP A 133 -5.01 -13.23 -8.22
N GLU A 134 -5.24 -14.10 -7.23
CA GLU A 134 -5.56 -13.69 -5.86
C GLU A 134 -5.00 -14.64 -4.81
N ILE A 135 -4.55 -14.06 -3.70
CA ILE A 135 -4.10 -14.80 -2.51
C ILE A 135 -4.75 -14.16 -1.29
N THR A 136 -5.40 -14.99 -0.46
CA THR A 136 -5.90 -14.61 0.85
C THR A 136 -5.27 -15.50 1.92
N VAL A 137 -4.54 -14.91 2.87
CA VAL A 137 -3.88 -15.64 3.95
C VAL A 137 -4.18 -15.04 5.32
N THR A 138 -3.80 -15.76 6.38
CA THR A 138 -3.95 -15.28 7.75
C THR A 138 -2.69 -15.51 8.58
N SER A 139 -2.52 -14.77 9.68
CA SER A 139 -1.36 -14.87 10.57
C SER A 139 -1.23 -16.20 11.35
N GLY A 140 -2.12 -17.17 11.17
CA GLY A 140 -2.07 -18.48 11.85
C GLY A 140 -0.94 -19.40 11.36
N ASN A 141 -0.43 -20.27 12.23
CA ASN A 141 0.74 -21.13 11.97
C ASN A 141 0.40 -22.59 11.63
N SER A 142 -0.83 -22.88 11.20
CA SER A 142 -1.14 -24.24 10.74
C SER A 142 -0.43 -24.53 9.42
N LYS A 143 -0.13 -25.81 9.15
CA LYS A 143 0.59 -26.24 7.93
C LYS A 143 -0.04 -25.67 6.65
N SER A 144 -1.35 -25.76 6.50
CA SER A 144 -2.08 -25.17 5.36
C SER A 144 -1.87 -23.65 5.26
N LYS A 145 -1.76 -22.92 6.37
CA LYS A 145 -1.51 -21.47 6.33
C LYS A 145 -0.09 -21.11 5.97
N ILE A 146 0.88 -21.95 6.34
CA ILE A 146 2.26 -21.81 5.90
C ILE A 146 2.33 -22.08 4.39
N GLU A 147 1.71 -23.16 3.91
CA GLU A 147 1.63 -23.49 2.46
C GLU A 147 0.90 -22.44 1.63
N ASP A 148 -0.08 -21.73 2.20
CA ASP A 148 -0.72 -20.62 1.48
C ASP A 148 0.21 -19.41 1.33
N ARG A 149 1.09 -19.14 2.32
CA ARG A 149 2.04 -18.02 2.28
C ARG A 149 3.13 -18.22 1.25
N THR A 150 3.60 -19.45 1.05
CA THR A 150 4.64 -19.77 0.06
C THR A 150 4.21 -19.47 -1.38
N LYS A 151 2.91 -19.25 -1.62
CA LYS A 151 2.36 -18.87 -2.93
C LYS A 151 2.52 -17.39 -3.26
N ILE A 152 2.75 -16.54 -2.25
CA ILE A 152 2.80 -15.07 -2.42
C ILE A 152 3.92 -14.67 -3.38
N ALA A 153 5.17 -15.04 -3.07
CA ALA A 153 6.30 -14.63 -3.89
C ALA A 153 6.25 -15.20 -5.32
N PRO A 154 5.90 -16.48 -5.55
CA PRO A 154 5.65 -16.99 -6.90
C PRO A 154 4.58 -16.23 -7.67
N MET A 155 3.47 -15.84 -7.04
CA MET A 155 2.41 -15.05 -7.71
C MET A 155 2.95 -13.69 -8.16
N ILE A 156 3.67 -12.99 -7.29
CA ILE A 156 4.24 -11.68 -7.62
C ILE A 156 5.28 -11.83 -8.74
N ARG A 157 6.21 -12.79 -8.65
CA ARG A 157 7.23 -13.02 -9.69
C ARG A 157 6.64 -13.45 -11.03
N LYS A 158 5.57 -14.25 -11.02
CA LYS A 158 4.87 -14.66 -12.25
C LYS A 158 4.32 -13.45 -13.01
N HIS A 159 3.79 -12.46 -12.29
CA HIS A 159 3.14 -11.32 -12.90
C HIS A 159 4.08 -10.12 -13.08
N PHE A 160 5.11 -9.91 -12.25
CA PHE A 160 5.94 -8.70 -12.25
C PHE A 160 7.44 -9.00 -12.36
N SER A 161 7.82 -10.07 -13.06
CA SER A 161 9.23 -10.44 -13.29
C SER A 161 10.03 -9.38 -14.03
N ASP A 162 9.34 -8.52 -14.79
CA ASP A 162 9.85 -7.38 -15.54
C ASP A 162 9.96 -6.08 -14.72
N CYS A 163 9.67 -6.13 -13.41
CA CYS A 163 9.76 -4.97 -12.51
C CYS A 163 10.83 -5.18 -11.43
N PRO A 164 12.12 -4.89 -11.71
CA PRO A 164 13.23 -5.20 -10.82
C PRO A 164 13.07 -4.59 -9.42
N ASP A 165 12.56 -3.36 -9.32
CA ASP A 165 12.39 -2.69 -8.03
C ASP A 165 11.33 -3.36 -7.15
N LEU A 166 10.23 -3.81 -7.75
CA LEU A 166 9.20 -4.56 -7.03
C LEU A 166 9.71 -5.94 -6.60
N ILE A 167 10.49 -6.60 -7.46
CA ILE A 167 11.14 -7.87 -7.10
C ILE A 167 12.17 -7.67 -5.99
N ALA A 168 12.99 -6.61 -6.06
CA ALA A 168 13.95 -6.29 -5.01
C ALA A 168 13.25 -5.97 -3.68
N LYS A 169 12.10 -5.30 -3.71
CA LYS A 169 11.25 -5.10 -2.53
C LYS A 169 10.71 -6.42 -1.98
N LEU A 170 10.20 -7.30 -2.84
CA LEU A 170 9.71 -8.63 -2.48
C LEU A 170 10.81 -9.48 -1.82
N ASP A 171 12.02 -9.47 -2.39
CA ASP A 171 13.15 -10.27 -1.94
C ASP A 171 13.63 -9.90 -0.52
N LYS A 172 13.34 -8.68 -0.04
CA LYS A 172 13.57 -8.29 1.37
C LYS A 172 12.74 -9.11 2.37
N TYR A 173 11.66 -9.74 1.89
CA TYR A 173 10.66 -10.43 2.71
C TYR A 173 10.49 -11.91 2.33
N ASP A 174 10.93 -12.32 1.14
CA ASP A 174 10.90 -13.71 0.69
C ASP A 174 12.10 -14.52 1.22
N ASP A 175 12.20 -14.58 2.55
CA ASP A 175 13.18 -15.40 3.23
C ASP A 175 12.73 -16.87 3.30
N ASN A 176 13.69 -17.79 3.25
CA ASN A 176 13.45 -19.23 3.45
C ASN A 176 13.26 -19.59 4.94
N ASP A 177 12.36 -18.89 5.65
CA ASP A 177 11.97 -19.26 7.00
C ASP A 177 10.93 -20.40 6.99
N GLU A 178 11.02 -21.35 7.93
CA GLU A 178 10.16 -22.54 7.98
C GLU A 178 8.65 -22.23 8.01
N LYS A 179 8.26 -21.02 8.44
CA LYS A 179 6.87 -20.59 8.57
C LYS A 179 6.44 -19.65 7.45
N SER A 180 7.36 -19.28 6.56
CA SER A 180 7.20 -18.23 5.56
C SER A 180 6.51 -17.01 6.18
N ALA A 181 6.96 -16.59 7.36
CA ALA A 181 6.34 -15.51 8.12
C ALA A 181 6.86 -14.15 7.67
N SER A 182 8.12 -14.07 7.22
CA SER A 182 8.74 -12.83 6.76
C SER A 182 7.96 -12.18 5.62
N ILE A 183 7.43 -12.99 4.70
CA ILE A 183 6.66 -12.52 3.53
C ILE A 183 5.40 -11.73 3.91
N LEU A 184 4.83 -11.94 5.12
CA LEU A 184 3.69 -11.16 5.58
C LEU A 184 4.05 -9.70 5.88
N SER A 185 5.34 -9.42 6.12
CA SER A 185 5.83 -8.06 6.35
C SER A 185 5.76 -7.21 5.08
N PHE A 186 5.75 -7.83 3.89
CA PHE A 186 5.53 -7.15 2.61
C PHE A 186 4.26 -6.29 2.60
N PHE A 187 3.19 -6.75 3.27
CA PHE A 187 1.92 -6.02 3.28
C PHE A 187 1.97 -4.68 4.05
N PHE A 188 2.94 -4.53 4.96
CA PHE A 188 3.12 -3.32 5.76
C PHE A 188 4.09 -2.32 5.11
N ASP A 189 4.93 -2.79 4.19
CA ASP A 189 5.68 -1.92 3.30
C ASP A 189 4.76 -1.50 2.15
N THR A 190 4.06 -0.39 2.35
CA THR A 190 3.02 0.10 1.43
C THR A 190 3.54 1.06 0.35
N GLU A 191 4.86 1.20 0.22
CA GLU A 191 5.48 1.96 -0.86
C GLU A 191 4.99 1.45 -2.22
N ASN A 192 4.48 2.35 -3.03
CA ASN A 192 4.08 2.08 -4.41
C ASN A 192 5.30 2.12 -5.32
N ILE A 193 5.42 1.10 -6.18
CA ILE A 193 6.48 1.02 -7.20
C ILE A 193 5.85 1.14 -8.58
N ASN A 194 6.20 2.20 -9.30
CA ASN A 194 5.85 2.35 -10.71
C ASN A 194 6.85 1.56 -11.55
N CYS A 195 6.40 0.47 -12.18
CA CYS A 195 7.23 -0.43 -12.96
C CYS A 195 7.45 0.05 -14.41
N ASN A 196 6.92 1.22 -14.77
CA ASN A 196 7.06 1.81 -16.11
C ASN A 196 8.24 2.81 -16.20
N GLU A 197 8.96 3.05 -15.10
CA GLU A 197 10.08 4.00 -15.02
C GLU A 197 11.45 3.33 -15.25
#